data_AF-A0A969I0H1-F1
#
_entry.id   AF-A0A969I0H1-F1
#
_cell.length_a   1.000
_cell.length_b   1.000
_cell.length_c   1.000
_cell.angle_alpha   90.00
_cell.angle_beta   90.00
_cell.angle_gamma   90.00
#
_symmetry.space_group_name_H-M   'P 1'
#
loop_
_entity.id
_entity.type
_entity.pdbx_description
1 polymer ?
#
loop_
_entity_poly.entity_id
_entity_poly.type
_entity_poly.pdbx_seq_one_letter_code
_entity_poly.pdbx_strand_id
1 'polypeptide(L)'
;MEFLQIIPRLAQGVIVHIHDIFTPRDYPARWLQDPRFWNEQYLLEAFLTHNQDWDVLLAGNYLAHEAAGDLERASRYFRPGEHEPGSFYIRRRQTA
;
A
#
# COMPACT_ATOMS: atom_id res chain seq x y z
N MET A 1 10.68 -7.76 -9.66
CA MET A 1 11.61 -7.08 -10.61
C MET A 1 11.46 -5.55 -10.58
N GLU A 2 10.37 -5.03 -10.01
CA GLU A 2 9.86 -3.66 -10.14
C GLU A 2 10.43 -2.74 -9.07
N PHE A 3 10.41 -3.18 -7.79
CA PHE A 3 10.99 -2.43 -6.67
C PHE A 3 12.47 -2.12 -6.85
N LEU A 4 13.23 -3.03 -7.46
CA LEU A 4 14.68 -2.91 -7.58
C LEU A 4 15.12 -2.22 -8.88
N GLN A 5 14.26 -2.14 -9.89
CA GLN A 5 14.61 -1.57 -11.20
C GLN A 5 13.84 -0.30 -11.53
N ILE A 6 12.55 -0.24 -11.20
CA ILE A 6 11.69 0.89 -11.53
C ILE A 6 11.76 1.95 -10.44
N ILE A 7 11.44 1.60 -9.20
CA ILE A 7 11.34 2.55 -8.08
C ILE A 7 12.58 3.46 -7.93
N PRO A 8 13.83 2.96 -8.03
CA PRO A 8 15.02 3.82 -7.87
C PRO A 8 15.21 4.86 -8.97
N ARG A 9 14.52 4.72 -10.11
CA ARG A 9 14.66 5.58 -11.29
C ARG A 9 13.52 6.59 -11.44
N LEU A 10 12.54 6.57 -10.54
CA LEU A 10 11.38 7.45 -10.61
C LEU A 10 11.75 8.88 -10.24
N ALA A 11 11.24 9.83 -11.03
CA ALA A 11 11.43 11.25 -10.79
C ALA A 11 10.71 11.70 -9.49
N GLN A 12 11.15 12.81 -8.92
CA GLN A 12 10.49 13.43 -7.78
C GLN A 12 9.04 13.80 -8.10
N GLY A 13 8.15 13.63 -7.12
CA GLY A 13 6.71 13.87 -7.27
C GLY A 13 5.93 12.73 -7.92
N VAL A 14 6.59 11.69 -8.46
CA VAL A 14 5.90 10.51 -9.01
C VAL A 14 5.17 9.76 -7.89
N ILE A 15 3.89 9.47 -8.13
CA ILE A 15 3.03 8.66 -7.26
C ILE A 15 3.04 7.23 -7.79
N VAL A 16 3.26 6.28 -6.89
CA VAL A 16 3.30 4.84 -7.19
C VAL A 16 2.16 4.16 -6.44
N HIS A 17 1.36 3.40 -7.18
CA HIS A 17 0.37 2.48 -6.64
C HIS A 17 0.96 1.08 -6.57
N ILE A 18 0.83 0.45 -5.42
CA ILE A 18 1.26 -0.92 -5.15
C ILE A 18 0.02 -1.71 -4.74
N HIS A 19 -0.25 -2.80 -5.45
CA HIS A 19 -1.39 -3.68 -5.19
C HIS A 19 -1.04 -4.74 -4.15
N ASP A 20 -2.08 -5.40 -3.63
CA ASP A 20 -1.98 -6.52 -2.68
C ASP A 20 -1.19 -6.19 -1.40
N ILE A 21 -1.36 -4.97 -0.89
CA ILE A 21 -0.78 -4.49 0.37
C ILE A 21 -1.86 -4.29 1.43
N PHE A 22 -1.71 -4.96 2.57
CA PHE A 22 -2.61 -4.93 3.72
C PHE A 22 -1.97 -4.31 4.96
N THR A 23 -0.71 -3.86 4.86
CA THR A 23 0.03 -3.24 5.96
C THR A 23 -0.76 -2.07 6.60
N PRO A 24 -0.70 -1.89 7.93
CA PRO A 24 0.14 -2.58 8.92
C PRO A 24 -0.42 -3.94 9.39
N ARG A 25 -1.48 -4.45 8.76
CA ARG A 25 -2.06 -5.77 9.05
C ARG A 25 -1.41 -6.84 8.18
N ASP A 26 -1.55 -8.09 8.59
CA ASP A 26 -1.11 -9.25 7.80
C ASP A 26 -2.08 -9.51 6.63
N TYR A 27 -1.69 -10.37 5.69
CA TYR A 27 -2.53 -10.82 4.60
C TYR A 27 -3.82 -11.48 5.13
N PRO A 28 -4.95 -11.36 4.39
CA PRO A 28 -6.18 -12.04 4.76
C PRO A 28 -5.96 -13.55 4.94
N ALA A 29 -6.54 -14.15 5.98
CA ALA A 29 -6.31 -15.56 6.32
C ALA A 29 -6.52 -16.54 5.15
N ARG A 30 -7.50 -16.26 4.28
CA ARG A 30 -7.77 -17.04 3.06
C ARG A 30 -6.61 -17.07 2.06
N TRP A 31 -5.73 -16.07 2.07
CA TRP A 31 -4.56 -15.99 1.19
C TRP A 31 -3.35 -16.74 1.75
N LEU A 32 -3.27 -16.85 3.07
CA LEU A 32 -2.23 -17.61 3.77
C LEU A 32 -2.41 -19.13 3.66
N GLN A 33 -3.61 -19.59 3.30
CA GLN A 33 -3.93 -21.02 3.13
C GLN A 33 -3.42 -21.60 1.79
N ASP A 34 -3.06 -20.75 0.84
CA ASP A 34 -2.51 -21.13 -0.47
C ASP A 34 -1.01 -20.81 -0.47
N PRO A 35 -0.11 -21.72 -0.90
CA PRO A 35 1.34 -21.52 -0.91
C PRO A 35 1.80 -20.50 -1.98
N ARG A 36 1.20 -19.32 -1.99
CA ARG A 36 1.59 -18.19 -2.80
C ARG A 36 2.58 -17.39 -1.97
N PHE A 37 3.83 -17.39 -2.38
CA PHE A 37 4.94 -16.69 -1.72
C PHE A 37 4.83 -15.16 -1.91
N TRP A 38 3.75 -14.57 -1.39
CA TRP A 38 3.49 -13.13 -1.43
C TRP A 38 4.54 -12.40 -0.58
N ASN A 39 5.41 -11.67 -1.25
CA ASN A 39 6.55 -10.98 -0.63
C ASN A 39 6.49 -9.46 -0.85
N GLU A 40 5.52 -8.97 -1.62
CA GLU A 40 5.38 -7.57 -2.00
C GLU A 40 5.18 -6.66 -0.78
N GLN A 41 4.36 -7.10 0.18
CA GLN A 41 4.14 -6.33 1.41
C GLN A 41 5.40 -6.20 2.26
N TYR A 42 6.09 -7.32 2.52
CA TYR A 42 7.31 -7.29 3.31
C TYR A 42 8.43 -6.49 2.62
N LEU A 43 8.52 -6.56 1.29
CA LEU A 43 9.46 -5.76 0.52
C LEU A 43 9.14 -4.27 0.61
N LEU A 44 7.86 -3.89 0.59
CA LEU A 44 7.42 -2.51 0.79
C LEU A 44 7.72 -2.01 2.21
N GLU A 45 7.41 -2.80 3.24
CA GLU A 45 7.68 -2.45 4.64
C GLU A 45 9.18 -2.25 4.87
N ALA A 46 10.00 -3.17 4.37
CA ALA A 46 11.46 -3.03 4.41
C ALA A 46 11.95 -1.80 3.64
N PHE A 47 11.37 -1.53 2.47
CA PHE A 47 11.71 -0.36 1.66
C PHE A 47 11.36 0.97 2.34
N LEU A 48 10.24 1.03 3.06
CA LEU A 48 9.80 2.23 3.78
C LEU A 48 10.57 2.44 5.10
N THR A 49 11.09 1.36 5.68
CA THR A 49 11.84 1.40 6.92
C THR A 49 13.08 2.28 6.78
N HIS A 50 13.15 3.34 7.58
CA HIS A 50 14.21 4.36 7.55
C HIS A 50 14.41 5.05 6.20
N ASN A 51 13.42 5.01 5.30
CA ASN A 51 13.52 5.64 4.00
C ASN A 51 12.78 6.98 3.99
N GLN A 52 13.54 8.06 4.15
CA GLN A 52 12.99 9.42 4.17
C GLN A 52 12.80 10.00 2.77
N ASP A 53 13.08 9.28 1.69
CA ASP A 53 12.91 9.87 0.36
C ASP A 53 11.49 9.70 -0.21
N TRP A 54 10.60 9.04 0.53
CA TRP A 54 9.26 8.71 0.10
C TRP A 54 8.24 9.11 1.14
N ASP A 55 7.10 9.63 0.68
CA ASP A 55 5.93 9.91 1.51
C ASP A 55 4.90 8.80 1.32
N VAL A 56 4.32 8.30 2.41
CA VAL A 56 3.11 7.48 2.35
C VAL A 56 1.92 8.41 2.17
N LEU A 57 1.18 8.23 1.08
CA LEU A 57 -0.01 9.04 0.78
C LEU A 57 -1.29 8.36 1.26
N LEU A 58 -1.41 7.04 1.05
CA LEU A 58 -2.60 6.27 1.40
C LEU A 58 -2.25 4.80 1.62
N ALA A 59 -2.70 4.25 2.75
CA ALA A 59 -2.75 2.82 2.98
C ALA A 59 -4.22 2.39 2.98
N GLY A 60 -4.69 1.77 1.90
CA GLY A 60 -6.11 1.48 1.67
C GLY A 60 -6.70 0.57 2.73
N ASN A 61 -6.01 -0.53 3.06
CA ASN A 61 -6.47 -1.46 4.09
C ASN A 61 -6.54 -0.79 5.46
N TYR A 62 -5.47 -0.10 5.86
CA TYR A 62 -5.45 0.67 7.09
C TYR A 62 -6.63 1.64 7.19
N LEU A 63 -6.88 2.42 6.13
CA LEU A 63 -7.99 3.39 6.12
C LEU A 63 -9.36 2.70 6.21
N ALA A 64 -9.54 1.55 5.56
CA ALA A 64 -10.77 0.78 5.63
C ALA A 64 -11.11 0.28 7.04
N HIS A 65 -10.09 0.03 7.88
CA HIS A 65 -10.26 -0.45 9.25
C HIS A 65 -10.30 0.67 10.29
N GLU A 66 -9.48 1.71 10.13
CA GLU A 66 -9.37 2.79 11.12
C GLU A 66 -10.31 3.97 10.84
N ALA A 67 -10.70 4.18 9.58
CA ALA A 67 -11.54 5.32 9.17
C ALA A 67 -12.48 4.93 8.01
N ALA A 68 -13.18 3.80 8.16
CA ALA A 68 -14.07 3.24 7.15
C ALA A 68 -15.10 4.26 6.62
N GLY A 69 -15.65 5.11 7.49
CA GLY A 69 -16.62 6.13 7.11
C GLY A 69 -16.05 7.21 6.20
N ASP A 70 -14.78 7.58 6.37
CA ASP A 70 -14.10 8.52 5.46
C ASP A 70 -13.84 7.89 4.10
N LEU A 71 -13.45 6.62 4.08
CA LEU A 71 -13.25 5.87 2.84
C LEU A 71 -14.57 5.64 2.09
N GLU A 72 -15.67 5.36 2.78
CA GLU A 72 -17.00 5.24 2.20
C GLU A 72 -17.48 6.56 1.59
N ARG A 73 -17.23 7.68 2.28
CA ARG A 73 -17.51 9.02 1.74
C ARG A 73 -16.66 9.34 0.51
N ALA A 74 -15.40 8.93 0.49
CA ALA A 74 -14.47 9.21 -0.59
C ALA A 74 -14.66 8.29 -1.81
N SER A 75 -15.20 7.09 -1.62
CA SER A 75 -15.37 6.09 -2.67
C SER A 75 -16.77 5.49 -2.66
N ARG A 76 -17.54 5.79 -3.73
CA ARG A 76 -18.88 5.21 -3.93
C ARG A 76 -18.90 3.69 -4.03
N TYR A 77 -17.76 3.05 -4.24
CA TYR A 77 -17.60 1.60 -4.40
C TYR A 77 -17.17 0.88 -3.12
N PHE A 78 -16.69 1.62 -2.11
CA PHE A 78 -16.31 1.01 -0.86
C PHE A 78 -17.55 0.83 0.02
N ARG A 79 -17.68 -0.36 0.62
CA ARG A 79 -18.65 -0.69 1.65
C ARG A 79 -17.90 -1.30 2.83
N PRO A 80 -17.98 -0.70 4.03
CA PRO A 80 -17.31 -1.23 5.21
C PRO A 80 -17.66 -2.71 5.45
N GLY A 81 -16.66 -3.55 5.67
CA GLY A 81 -16.84 -4.98 5.97
C GLY A 81 -17.10 -5.89 4.77
N GLU A 82 -17.37 -5.36 3.57
CA GLU A 82 -17.55 -6.18 2.36
C GLU A 82 -16.23 -6.44 1.63
N HIS A 83 -15.24 -5.56 1.83
CA HIS A 83 -14.00 -5.55 1.05
C HIS A 83 -12.77 -5.34 1.95
N GLU A 84 -11.67 -5.99 1.57
CA GLU A 84 -10.33 -5.77 2.13
C GLU A 84 -9.47 -5.08 1.06
N PRO A 85 -9.43 -3.73 1.02
CA PRO A 85 -8.74 -3.01 -0.05
C PRO A 85 -7.22 -3.15 0.08
N GLY A 86 -6.59 -3.79 -0.89
CA GLY A 86 -5.15 -4.04 -0.94
C GLY A 86 -4.32 -2.96 -1.65
N SER A 87 -4.79 -1.71 -1.71
CA SER A 87 -4.11 -0.64 -2.45
C SER A 87 -3.24 0.23 -1.54
N PHE A 88 -1.98 0.45 -1.92
CA PHE A 88 -1.07 1.33 -1.19
C PHE A 88 -0.42 2.35 -2.12
N TYR A 89 -0.33 3.60 -1.68
CA TYR A 89 0.18 4.71 -2.48
C TYR A 89 1.32 5.43 -1.77
N ILE A 90 2.44 5.55 -2.48
CA ILE A 90 3.63 6.30 -2.05
C ILE A 90 3.99 7.35 -3.08
N ARG A 91 4.70 8.39 -2.67
CA ARG A 91 5.20 9.44 -3.57
C ARG A 91 6.69 9.69 -3.34
N ARG A 92 7.46 9.80 -4.42
CA ARG A 92 8.87 10.23 -4.33
C ARG A 92 8.88 11.68 -3.84
N ARG A 93 9.49 11.94 -2.69
CA ARG A 93 9.53 13.27 -2.07
C ARG A 93 10.17 14.27 -3.03
N GLN A 94 9.58 15.45 -3.10
CA GLN A 94 10.18 16.60 -3.79
C GLN A 94 11.19 17.22 -2.83
N THR A 95 12.45 17.36 -3.25
CA THR A 95 13.38 18.22 -2.53
C THR A 95 13.04 19.66 -2.86
N ALA A 96 12.84 20.47 -1.82
CA ALA A 96 12.66 21.92 -1.94
C ALA A 96 13.89 22.60 -2.57
#